data_AF-C0R9G2-F1
#
_entry.id   AF-C0R9G2-F1
#
_cell.length_a   1.000
_cell.length_b   1.000
_cell.length_c   1.000
_cell.angle_alpha   90.00
_cell.angle_beta   90.00
_cell.angle_gamma   90.00
#
_symmetry.space_group_name_H-M   'P 1'
#
loop_
_entity.id
_entity.type
_entity.pdbx_description
1 polymer ?
#
loop_
_entity_poly.entity_id
_entity_poly.type
_entity_poly.pdbx_seq_one_letter_code
_entity_poly.pdbx_strand_id
1 'polypeptide(L)'
;MKKVKRSFDDYVAYFREGSLSDKEIAAKLGVSRVNVWRMRQKWESGETFGNEDSRVTISEDTFEHLVAQTFRSEVKAKKVKGGIRLRARKFRIRIYKGI
;
A
#
# COMPACT_ATOMS: atom_id res chain seq x y z
N MET A 1 -9.18 6.25 -37.44
CA MET A 1 -7.76 5.87 -37.19
C MET A 1 -7.69 5.08 -35.89
N LYS A 2 -7.31 3.79 -35.92
CA LYS A 2 -7.11 3.01 -34.70
C LYS A 2 -5.84 3.53 -34.01
N LYS A 3 -5.97 4.14 -32.83
CA LYS A 3 -4.82 4.53 -32.01
C LYS A 3 -4.22 3.24 -31.44
N VAL A 4 -3.15 2.74 -32.07
CA VAL A 4 -2.36 1.65 -31.51
C VAL A 4 -1.80 2.15 -30.18
N LYS A 5 -2.19 1.52 -29.06
CA LYS A 5 -1.59 1.83 -27.75
C LYS A 5 -0.11 1.45 -27.82
N ARG A 6 0.77 2.41 -27.55
CA ARG A 6 2.21 2.19 -27.47
C ARG A 6 2.59 1.76 -26.06
N SER A 7 3.43 0.73 -25.97
CA SER A 7 3.99 0.24 -24.71
C SER A 7 5.03 1.24 -24.18
N PHE A 8 5.32 1.22 -22.88
CA PHE A 8 6.45 1.96 -22.32
C PHE A 8 7.78 1.55 -22.97
N ASP A 9 7.94 0.26 -23.29
CA ASP A 9 9.14 -0.26 -23.95
C ASP A 9 9.40 0.39 -25.32
N ASP A 10 8.34 0.76 -26.04
CA ASP A 10 8.44 1.46 -27.32
C ASP A 10 9.13 2.84 -27.16
N TYR A 11 9.01 3.47 -25.98
CA TYR A 11 9.68 4.74 -25.67
C TYR A 11 11.11 4.52 -25.17
N VAL A 12 11.33 3.50 -24.33
CA VAL A 12 12.62 3.20 -23.71
C VAL A 12 13.70 2.92 -24.76
N ALA A 13 13.34 2.25 -25.87
CA ALA A 13 14.27 2.00 -26.97
C ALA A 13 14.90 3.30 -27.49
N TYR A 14 14.09 4.36 -27.69
CA TYR A 14 14.57 5.65 -28.16
C TYR A 14 15.32 6.45 -27.09
N PHE A 15 14.89 6.34 -25.83
CA PHE A 15 15.58 7.02 -24.74
C PHE A 15 16.99 6.46 -24.51
N ARG A 16 17.15 5.14 -24.62
CA ARG A 16 18.47 4.47 -24.53
C ARG A 16 19.39 4.83 -25.69
N GLU A 17 18.86 5.00 -26.90
CA GLU A 17 19.64 5.37 -28.07
C GLU A 17 20.14 6.83 -27.99
N GLY A 18 19.37 7.72 -27.34
CA GLY A 18 19.77 9.10 -27.04
C GLY A 18 19.89 10.03 -28.26
N SER A 19 19.66 9.52 -29.46
CA SER A 19 19.87 10.21 -30.74
C SER A 19 18.69 11.07 -31.19
N LEU A 20 17.51 10.89 -30.60
CA LEU A 20 16.27 11.54 -31.02
C LEU A 20 15.72 12.51 -29.99
N SER A 21 15.27 13.67 -30.46
CA SER A 21 14.54 14.64 -29.66
C SER A 21 13.10 14.18 -29.39
N ASP A 22 12.48 14.70 -28.32
CA ASP A 22 11.09 14.37 -27.96
C ASP A 22 10.08 14.64 -29.09
N LYS A 23 10.38 15.60 -29.97
CA LYS A 23 9.55 15.93 -31.14
C LYS A 23 9.61 14.83 -32.20
N GLU A 24 10.79 14.26 -32.43
CA GLU A 24 11.00 13.18 -33.40
C GLU A 24 10.42 11.87 -32.89
N ILE A 25 10.59 11.57 -31.59
CA ILE A 25 9.98 10.41 -30.94
C ILE A 25 8.46 10.50 -31.01
N ALA A 26 7.89 11.68 -30.76
CA ALA A 26 6.45 11.93 -30.86
C ALA A 26 5.91 11.66 -32.28
N ALA A 27 6.63 12.13 -33.31
CA ALA A 27 6.28 11.90 -34.70
C ALA A 27 6.37 10.42 -35.10
N LYS A 28 7.43 9.71 -34.69
CA LYS A 28 7.60 8.27 -34.97
C LYS A 28 6.54 7.41 -34.29
N LEU A 29 6.24 7.70 -33.02
CA LEU A 29 5.28 6.93 -32.23
C LEU A 29 3.82 7.34 -32.49
N GLY A 30 3.58 8.48 -33.14
CA GLY A 30 2.25 9.02 -33.40
C GLY A 30 1.55 9.51 -32.12
N VAL A 31 2.32 10.08 -31.19
CA VAL A 31 1.86 10.51 -29.86
C VAL A 31 2.18 11.99 -29.63
N SER A 32 1.60 12.59 -28.59
CA SER A 32 1.93 13.97 -28.26
C SER A 32 3.33 14.09 -27.65
N ARG A 33 4.02 15.19 -27.94
CA ARG A 33 5.31 15.54 -27.33
C ARG A 33 5.24 15.51 -25.79
N VAL A 34 4.13 15.98 -25.21
CA VAL A 34 3.90 15.96 -23.76
C VAL A 34 3.91 14.53 -23.22
N ASN A 35 3.36 13.56 -23.97
CA ASN A 35 3.38 12.16 -23.56
C ASN A 35 4.82 11.61 -23.56
N VAL A 36 5.62 11.95 -24.57
CA VAL A 36 7.04 11.57 -24.63
C VAL A 36 7.81 12.16 -23.45
N TRP A 37 7.63 13.46 -23.15
CA TRP A 37 8.28 14.11 -22.02
C TRP A 37 7.93 13.44 -20.69
N ARG A 38 6.65 13.09 -20.47
CA ARG A 38 6.22 12.34 -19.28
C ARG A 38 6.90 10.97 -19.18
N MET A 39 7.02 10.24 -20.29
CA MET A 39 7.69 8.95 -20.31
C MET A 39 9.21 9.08 -20.10
N ARG A 40 9.83 10.15 -20.59
CA ARG A 40 11.25 10.44 -20.39
C ARG A 40 11.55 10.73 -18.92
N GLN A 41 10.76 11.58 -18.27
CA GLN A 41 10.91 11.86 -16.85
C GLN A 41 10.74 10.60 -15.99
N LYS A 42 9.78 9.74 -16.34
CA LYS A 42 9.63 8.42 -15.71
C LYS A 42 10.85 7.53 -15.92
N TRP A 43 11.37 7.47 -17.13
CA TRP A 43 12.56 6.68 -17.45
C TRP A 43 13.83 7.19 -16.74
N GLU A 44 14.02 8.52 -16.68
CA GLU A 44 15.14 9.18 -15.98
C GLU A 44 15.06 9.00 -14.46
N SER A 45 13.84 8.97 -13.90
CA SER A 45 13.63 8.77 -12.46
C SER A 45 14.01 7.36 -11.98
N GLY A 46 14.19 6.40 -12.90
CA GLY A 46 14.57 5.04 -12.55
C GLY A 46 13.51 4.28 -11.75
N GLU A 47 12.27 4.78 -11.65
CA GLU A 47 11.14 4.03 -11.10
C GLU A 47 10.93 2.79 -11.96
N THR A 48 11.51 1.69 -11.50
CA THR A 48 11.29 0.36 -12.05
C THR A 48 9.81 0.06 -11.95
N PHE A 49 9.22 -0.41 -13.06
CA PHE A 49 7.89 -1.01 -13.09
C PHE A 49 7.91 -2.31 -12.27
N GLY A 50 7.99 -2.19 -10.95
CA GLY A 50 7.28 -3.08 -10.07
C GLY A 50 5.85 -2.56 -10.08
N ASN A 51 4.94 -3.39 -10.56
CA ASN A 51 3.56 -3.38 -10.12
C ASN A 51 3.50 -2.83 -8.69
N GLU A 52 2.75 -1.75 -8.47
CA GLU A 52 2.24 -1.37 -7.15
C GLU A 52 1.34 -2.51 -6.66
N ASP A 53 1.91 -3.70 -6.50
CA ASP A 53 1.33 -4.78 -5.76
C ASP A 53 1.43 -4.33 -4.32
N SER A 54 0.43 -3.55 -3.90
CA SER A 54 -0.30 -3.60 -2.62
C SER A 54 0.48 -3.81 -1.31
N ARG A 55 1.81 -3.79 -1.35
CA ARG A 55 2.70 -4.17 -0.27
C ARG A 55 3.05 -2.92 0.48
N VAL A 56 2.26 -2.68 1.51
CA VAL A 56 2.60 -1.74 2.57
C VAL A 56 3.84 -2.26 3.27
N THR A 57 4.96 -1.56 3.11
CA THR A 57 6.15 -1.75 3.93
C THR A 57 6.00 -0.92 5.21
N ILE A 58 6.11 -1.58 6.36
CA ILE A 58 6.15 -0.92 7.67
C ILE A 58 7.54 -1.08 8.28
N SER A 59 7.96 -0.12 9.11
CA SER A 59 9.21 -0.27 9.87
C SER A 59 9.05 -1.34 10.95
N GLU A 60 10.17 -1.99 11.29
CA GLU A 60 10.27 -2.96 12.40
C GLU A 60 9.67 -2.38 13.69
N ASP A 61 10.02 -1.13 14.02
CA ASP A 61 9.53 -0.43 15.22
C ASP A 61 8.00 -0.27 15.21
N THR A 62 7.41 -0.01 14.04
CA THR A 62 5.95 0.11 13.90
C THR A 62 5.28 -1.24 14.08
N PHE A 63 5.88 -2.30 13.55
CA PHE A 63 5.40 -3.66 13.74
C PHE A 63 5.42 -4.06 15.22
N GLU A 64 6.55 -3.86 15.90
CA GLU A 64 6.71 -4.17 17.33
C GLU A 64 5.74 -3.38 18.21
N HIS A 65 5.52 -2.11 17.88
CA HIS A 65 4.55 -1.28 18.58
C HIS A 65 3.12 -1.83 18.47
N LEU A 66 2.71 -2.21 17.25
CA LEU A 66 1.38 -2.78 16.99
C LEU A 66 1.20 -4.12 17.71
N VAL A 67 2.20 -4.99 17.67
CA VAL A 67 2.19 -6.27 18.38
C VAL A 67 2.07 -6.05 19.89
N ALA A 68 2.87 -5.16 20.47
CA ALA A 68 2.79 -4.84 21.89
C ALA A 68 1.44 -4.21 22.28
N GLN A 69 0.80 -3.46 21.38
CA GLN A 69 -0.51 -2.87 21.59
C GLN A 69 -1.64 -3.93 21.57
N THR A 70 -1.59 -4.89 20.63
CA THR A 70 -2.61 -5.95 20.54
C THR A 70 -2.58 -6.84 21.78
N PHE A 71 -1.41 -7.29 22.24
CA PHE A 71 -1.31 -8.08 23.47
C PHE A 71 -1.81 -7.33 24.71
N ARG A 72 -1.48 -6.04 24.86
CA ARG A 72 -1.97 -5.22 25.99
C ARG A 72 -3.48 -5.08 25.98
N SER A 73 -4.09 -4.90 24.81
CA SER A 73 -5.55 -4.80 24.69
C SER A 73 -6.26 -6.14 24.98
N GLU A 74 -5.70 -7.27 24.53
CA GLU A 74 -6.25 -8.60 24.82
C GLU A 74 -6.20 -8.94 26.31
N VAL A 75 -5.07 -8.70 26.98
CA VAL A 75 -4.92 -8.93 28.42
C VAL A 75 -5.89 -8.06 29.21
N LYS A 76 -6.05 -6.79 28.82
CA LYS A 76 -7.01 -5.88 29.45
C LYS A 76 -8.45 -6.37 29.27
N ALA A 77 -8.83 -6.82 28.07
CA ALA A 77 -10.16 -7.38 27.80
C ALA A 77 -10.45 -8.64 28.62
N LYS A 78 -9.49 -9.57 28.73
CA LYS A 78 -9.61 -10.79 29.56
C LYS A 78 -9.82 -10.44 31.03
N LYS A 79 -9.08 -9.46 31.56
CA LYS A 79 -9.22 -8.99 32.95
C LYS A 79 -10.60 -8.39 33.21
N VAL A 80 -11.10 -7.55 32.31
CA VAL A 80 -12.45 -6.95 32.41
C VAL A 80 -13.53 -8.04 32.37
N LYS A 81 -13.45 -8.97 31.41
CA LYS A 81 -14.39 -10.10 31.28
C LYS A 81 -14.39 -10.99 32.52
N GLY A 82 -13.22 -11.29 33.08
CA GLY A 82 -13.08 -12.04 34.33
C GLY A 82 -13.74 -11.32 35.52
N GLY A 83 -13.51 -10.01 35.66
CA GLY A 83 -14.14 -9.19 36.70
C GLY A 83 -15.67 -9.15 36.59
N ILE A 84 -16.20 -9.01 35.38
CA ILE A 84 -17.65 -9.07 35.12
C ILE A 84 -18.21 -10.46 35.47
N ARG A 85 -17.55 -11.54 35.02
CA ARG A 85 -17.98 -12.91 35.30
C ARG A 85 -18.03 -13.20 36.80
N LEU A 86 -17.03 -12.75 37.55
CA LEU A 86 -17.00 -12.89 39.01
C LEU A 86 -18.11 -12.10 39.69
N ARG A 87 -18.36 -10.85 39.27
CA ARG A 87 -19.46 -10.03 39.79
C ARG A 87 -20.82 -10.64 39.49
N ALA A 88 -21.04 -11.11 38.26
CA ALA A 88 -22.27 -11.80 37.88
C ALA A 88 -22.49 -13.06 38.74
N ARG A 89 -21.43 -13.85 38.99
CA ARG A 89 -21.51 -15.03 39.87
C ARG A 89 -21.87 -14.65 41.31
N LYS A 90 -21.21 -13.64 41.88
CA LYS A 90 -21.50 -13.14 43.24
C LYS A 90 -22.93 -12.63 43.36
N PHE A 91 -23.38 -11.84 42.39
CA PHE A 91 -24.74 -11.31 42.35
C PHE A 91 -25.78 -12.43 42.27
N ARG A 92 -25.55 -13.42 41.40
CA ARG A 92 -26.41 -14.60 41.28
C ARG A 92 -26.50 -15.40 42.59
N ILE A 93 -25.38 -15.63 43.26
CA ILE A 93 -25.36 -16.32 44.56
C ILE A 93 -26.16 -15.54 45.61
N ARG A 94 -26.03 -14.21 45.61
CA ARG A 94 -26.76 -13.34 46.54
C ARG A 94 -28.28 -13.43 46.35
N ILE A 95 -28.75 -13.43 45.09
CA ILE A 95 -30.16 -13.70 44.77
C ILE A 95 -30.62 -15.06 45.30
N TYR A 96 -29.87 -16.13 45.02
CA TYR A 96 -30.25 -17.48 45.48
C TYR A 96 -30.23 -17.64 47.00
N LYS A 97 -29.42 -16.86 47.71
CA LYS A 97 -29.33 -16.89 49.18
C LYS A 97 -30.29 -15.90 49.87
N GLY A 98 -31.00 -15.05 49.12
CA GLY A 98 -31.92 -14.05 49.69
C GLY A 98 -31.24 -12.98 50.56
N ILE A 99 -29.98 -12.64 50.26
CA ILE A 99 -29.18 -11.60 50.96
C ILE A 99 -29.05 -10.36 50.07
#